data_AF-A0A9P3CDY7-F1
#
_entry.id   AF-A0A9P3CDY7-F1
#
_cell.length_a   1.000
_cell.length_b   1.000
_cell.length_c   1.000
_cell.angle_alpha   90.00
_cell.angle_beta   90.00
_cell.angle_gamma   90.00
#
_symmetry.space_group_name_H-M   'P 1'
#
loop_
_entity.id
_entity.type
_entity.pdbx_description
1 polymer ?
#
loop_
_entity_poly.entity_id
_entity_poly.type
_entity_poly.pdbx_seq_one_letter_code
_entity_poly.pdbx_strand_id
1 'polypeptide(L)'
;MSEQQSPLLRLPQRLRHFIYEYVLVCQDPIEIHPKARRNSVVSRSQERHQPPRLSSLLQVCSKIRNEASPVFYEQNTFIVPWGFPNLGCRWLDELTTAQRQSLKDVRFCYGDGAFWTVYDAKVALSSLQAGLKKSGSAADLQQLKLWVPVCEWSVHNWRELTKRADALWVNNNETRPFACDHIKGQGLWRIDSFRM
;
A
#
# COMPACT_ATOMS: atom_id res chain seq x y z
N MET A 1 -12.98 2.76 38.93
CA MET A 1 -12.12 3.37 37.89
C MET A 1 -12.87 3.29 36.58
N SER A 2 -13.55 4.37 36.19
CA SER A 2 -14.36 4.43 34.98
C SER A 2 -13.45 4.58 33.76
N GLU A 3 -13.27 3.49 33.01
CA GLU A 3 -12.69 3.58 31.67
C GLU A 3 -13.50 4.62 30.88
N GLN A 4 -12.85 5.72 30.51
CA GLN A 4 -13.38 6.68 29.56
C GLN A 4 -13.49 5.96 28.20
N GLN A 5 -14.59 5.24 28.01
CA GLN A 5 -14.91 4.62 26.73
C GLN A 5 -15.12 5.74 25.72
N SER A 6 -14.12 5.91 24.84
CA SER A 6 -14.18 6.75 23.65
C SER A 6 -15.59 6.71 23.04
N PRO A 7 -16.20 7.85 22.66
CA PRO A 7 -17.53 7.88 22.05
C PRO A 7 -17.64 6.93 20.85
N LEU A 8 -16.55 6.75 20.10
CA LEU A 8 -16.47 5.80 18.99
C LEU A 8 -16.71 4.35 19.45
N LEU A 9 -16.20 3.96 20.61
CA LEU A 9 -16.35 2.61 21.17
C LEU A 9 -17.75 2.33 21.73
N ARG A 10 -18.60 3.36 21.89
CA ARG A 10 -20.01 3.21 22.26
C ARG A 10 -20.89 2.80 21.08
N LEU A 11 -20.43 3.02 19.86
CA LEU A 11 -21.14 2.59 18.65
C LEU A 11 -21.08 1.07 18.52
N PRO A 12 -22.09 0.40 17.95
CA PRO A 12 -21.99 -1.00 17.53
C PRO A 12 -20.79 -1.25 16.63
N GLN A 13 -20.18 -2.43 16.73
CA GLN A 13 -18.98 -2.79 15.96
C GLN A 13 -19.16 -2.58 14.45
N ARG A 14 -20.35 -2.89 13.92
CA ARG A 14 -20.68 -2.67 12.52
C ARG A 14 -20.58 -1.20 12.09
N LEU A 15 -21.04 -0.26 12.92
CA LEU A 15 -20.92 1.17 12.62
C LEU A 15 -19.47 1.64 12.73
N ARG A 16 -18.71 1.12 13.69
CA ARG A 16 -17.27 1.41 13.78
C ARG A 16 -16.53 0.94 12.53
N HIS A 17 -16.86 -0.25 12.02
CA HIS A 17 -16.29 -0.79 10.79
C HIS A 17 -16.55 0.13 9.59
N PHE A 18 -17.78 0.62 9.41
CA PHE A 18 -18.10 1.59 8.35
C PHE A 18 -17.28 2.88 8.48
N ILE A 19 -17.09 3.39 9.70
CA ILE A 19 -16.24 4.56 9.95
C ILE A 19 -14.78 4.24 9.57
N TYR A 20 -14.28 3.06 9.94
CA TYR A 20 -12.92 2.64 9.59
C TYR A 20 -12.74 2.53 8.09
N GLU A 21 -13.66 1.89 7.37
CA GLU A 21 -13.62 1.80 5.89
C GLU A 21 -13.59 3.19 5.26
N TYR A 22 -14.50 4.07 5.68
CA TYR A 22 -14.59 5.43 5.14
C TYR A 22 -13.33 6.26 5.38
N VAL A 23 -12.69 6.12 6.55
CA VAL A 23 -11.54 6.95 6.93
C VAL A 23 -10.20 6.35 6.50
N LEU A 24 -10.09 5.03 6.44
CA LEU A 24 -8.82 4.33 6.25
C LEU A 24 -8.59 3.82 4.84
N VAL A 25 -9.63 3.65 4.03
CA VAL A 25 -9.50 3.13 2.67
C VAL A 25 -9.28 4.29 1.71
N CYS A 26 -8.09 4.37 1.16
CA CYS A 26 -7.73 5.34 0.14
C CYS A 26 -8.07 4.79 -1.25
N GLN A 27 -8.64 5.67 -2.08
CA GLN A 27 -8.86 5.36 -3.50
C GLN A 27 -7.53 5.31 -4.25
N ASP A 28 -6.60 6.19 -3.88
CA ASP A 28 -5.25 6.22 -4.43
C ASP A 28 -4.30 5.32 -3.62
N PRO A 29 -3.32 4.68 -4.28
CA PRO A 29 -2.29 3.92 -3.59
C PRO A 29 -1.50 4.77 -2.58
N ILE A 30 -1.15 4.15 -1.45
CA ILE A 30 -0.42 4.80 -0.36
C ILE A 30 1.09 4.65 -0.59
N GLU A 31 1.80 5.75 -0.80
CA GLU A 31 3.26 5.75 -0.95
C GLU A 31 3.98 5.67 0.40
N ILE A 32 4.72 4.58 0.61
CA ILE A 32 5.55 4.36 1.78
C ILE A 32 6.89 5.09 1.60
N HIS A 33 7.29 5.90 2.59
CA HIS A 33 8.54 6.70 2.59
C HIS A 33 8.73 7.66 1.39
N PRO A 34 7.81 8.61 1.13
CA PRO A 34 7.95 9.56 0.02
C PRO A 34 9.18 10.48 0.16
N LYS A 35 9.73 10.62 1.37
CA LYS A 35 10.95 11.39 1.62
C LYS A 35 12.23 10.67 1.19
N ALA A 36 12.27 9.33 1.19
CA ALA A 36 13.43 8.58 0.70
C ALA A 36 13.68 8.87 -0.79
N ARG A 37 12.59 9.09 -1.54
CA ARG A 37 12.61 9.51 -2.94
C ARG A 37 13.19 10.91 -3.18
N ARG A 38 13.06 11.84 -2.22
CA ARG A 38 13.56 13.23 -2.36
C ARG A 38 15.07 13.35 -2.28
N ASN A 39 15.76 12.36 -1.70
CA ASN A 39 17.20 12.43 -1.46
C ASN A 39 18.02 11.73 -2.55
N SER A 40 17.42 10.84 -3.36
CA SER A 40 18.11 10.15 -4.46
C SER A 40 18.16 10.96 -5.76
N VAL A 41 17.19 11.83 -5.98
CA VAL A 41 17.12 12.70 -7.16
C VAL A 41 16.58 14.05 -6.74
N VAL A 42 17.24 15.12 -7.19
CA VAL A 42 16.78 16.52 -7.08
C VAL A 42 15.48 16.66 -7.89
N SER A 43 14.38 16.13 -7.36
CA SER A 43 13.08 16.11 -8.02
C SER A 43 12.52 17.52 -8.02
N ARG A 44 12.40 18.10 -9.22
CA ARG A 44 11.93 19.46 -9.52
C ARG A 44 10.44 19.70 -9.24
N SER A 45 9.72 18.76 -8.63
CA SER A 45 8.30 18.95 -8.26
C SER A 45 8.16 19.29 -6.78
N GLN A 46 7.90 20.58 -6.50
CA GLN A 46 7.57 21.11 -5.18
C GLN A 46 6.15 20.72 -4.69
N GLU A 47 5.67 19.51 -4.98
CA GLU A 47 4.42 19.05 -4.37
C GLU A 47 4.70 18.56 -2.95
N ARG A 48 4.41 19.43 -1.97
CA ARG A 48 4.50 19.17 -0.53
C ARG A 48 3.40 18.18 -0.10
N HIS A 49 3.43 16.95 -0.60
CA HIS A 49 2.59 15.90 -0.04
C HIS A 49 3.16 15.49 1.32
N GLN A 50 2.32 15.60 2.35
CA GLN A 50 2.66 15.08 3.66
C GLN A 50 2.86 13.56 3.52
N PRO A 51 3.89 12.98 4.18
CA PRO A 51 3.99 11.52 4.23
C PRO A 51 2.65 10.96 4.76
N PRO A 52 2.24 9.74 4.36
CA PRO A 52 1.08 9.12 4.97
C PRO A 52 1.38 8.99 6.45
N ARG A 53 0.84 9.93 7.23
CA ARG A 53 0.78 9.78 8.67
C ARG A 53 -0.07 8.53 8.81
N LEU A 54 0.49 7.46 9.39
CA LEU A 54 -0.31 6.35 9.93
C LEU A 54 -1.58 6.98 10.50
N SER A 55 -2.74 6.62 9.94
CA SER A 55 -3.97 7.34 10.25
C SER A 55 -4.07 7.50 11.77
N SER A 56 -4.32 8.71 12.25
CA SER A 56 -4.35 9.01 13.68
C SER A 56 -5.25 8.03 14.45
N LEU A 57 -6.22 7.44 13.76
CA LEU A 57 -7.12 6.39 14.22
C LEU A 57 -6.39 5.10 14.66
N LEU A 58 -5.33 4.68 13.97
CA LEU A 58 -4.49 3.52 14.35
C LEU A 58 -3.65 3.78 15.61
N GLN A 59 -3.53 5.04 16.03
CA GLN A 59 -2.70 5.45 17.16
C GLN A 59 -3.50 5.68 18.45
N VAL A 60 -4.84 5.64 18.42
CA VAL A 60 -5.70 6.02 19.55
C VAL A 60 -5.59 5.07 20.75
N CYS A 61 -6.06 3.83 20.61
CA CYS A 61 -6.00 2.82 21.66
C CYS A 61 -5.89 1.41 21.06
N SER A 62 -5.48 0.42 21.86
CA SER A 62 -5.29 -0.96 21.40
C SER A 62 -6.55 -1.54 20.77
N LYS A 63 -7.73 -1.30 21.35
CA LYS A 63 -9.01 -1.80 20.82
C LYS A 63 -9.32 -1.25 19.42
N ILE A 64 -9.26 0.08 19.24
CA ILE A 64 -9.48 0.71 17.93
C ILE A 64 -8.42 0.25 16.93
N ARG A 65 -7.15 0.22 17.35
CA ARG A 65 -6.04 -0.26 16.51
C ARG A 65 -6.28 -1.68 16.02
N ASN A 66 -6.71 -2.59 16.88
CA ASN A 66 -6.95 -3.99 16.52
C ASN A 66 -8.12 -4.15 15.56
N GLU A 67 -9.18 -3.37 15.72
CA GLU A 67 -10.33 -3.41 14.81
C GLU A 67 -10.02 -2.75 13.45
N ALA A 68 -9.24 -1.66 13.47
CA ALA A 68 -9.05 -0.82 12.29
C ALA A 68 -7.81 -1.17 11.46
N SER A 69 -6.80 -1.83 12.06
CA SER A 69 -5.59 -2.25 11.33
C SER A 69 -5.88 -3.19 10.16
N PRO A 70 -6.72 -4.23 10.30
CA PRO A 70 -7.06 -5.11 9.18
C PRO A 70 -7.66 -4.32 8.01
N VAL A 71 -8.60 -3.41 8.28
CA VAL A 71 -9.20 -2.54 7.26
C VAL A 71 -8.13 -1.74 6.51
N PHE A 72 -7.19 -1.13 7.24
CA PHE A 72 -6.11 -0.36 6.62
C PHE A 72 -5.17 -1.21 5.76
N TYR A 73 -4.67 -2.33 6.28
CA TYR A 73 -3.64 -3.12 5.57
C TYR A 73 -4.23 -4.04 4.48
N GLU A 74 -5.47 -4.46 4.62
CA GLU A 74 -6.12 -5.41 3.70
C GLU A 74 -6.73 -4.72 2.48
N GLN A 75 -7.33 -3.54 2.67
CA GLN A 75 -8.12 -2.88 1.64
C GLN A 75 -7.35 -1.82 0.85
N ASN A 76 -6.20 -1.36 1.37
CA ASN A 76 -5.35 -0.41 0.67
C ASN A 76 -4.30 -1.08 -0.22
N THR A 77 -3.85 -0.33 -1.21
CA THR A 77 -2.70 -0.68 -2.04
C THR A 77 -1.50 0.13 -1.58
N PHE A 78 -0.36 -0.51 -1.32
CA PHE A 78 0.85 0.17 -0.87
C PHE A 78 1.90 0.21 -1.97
N ILE A 79 2.47 1.39 -2.20
CA ILE A 79 3.58 1.59 -3.13
C ILE A 79 4.84 1.86 -2.33
N VAL A 80 5.86 1.07 -2.60
CA VAL A 80 7.15 1.16 -1.96
C VAL A 80 8.19 1.53 -3.01
N PRO A 81 8.90 2.67 -2.87
CA PRO A 81 10.01 2.99 -3.75
C PRO A 81 11.14 1.99 -3.48
N TRP A 82 11.49 1.25 -4.52
CA TRP A 82 12.65 0.40 -4.64
C TRP A 82 13.83 1.26 -5.12
N GLY A 83 15.08 0.83 -4.96
CA GLY A 83 16.28 1.65 -5.29
C GLY A 83 17.15 1.99 -4.08
N PHE A 84 16.62 1.82 -2.87
CA PHE A 84 17.44 1.60 -1.69
C PHE A 84 17.25 0.15 -1.26
N PRO A 85 18.24 -0.74 -1.51
CA PRO A 85 18.16 -2.10 -0.98
C PRO A 85 17.93 -1.99 0.53
N ASN A 86 16.91 -2.70 1.02
CA ASN A 86 16.42 -2.75 2.41
C ASN A 86 15.23 -1.85 2.78
N LEU A 87 14.87 -0.76 2.08
CA LEU A 87 13.73 0.06 2.55
C LEU A 87 12.41 -0.70 2.52
N GLY A 88 12.17 -1.44 1.43
CA GLY A 88 10.94 -2.19 1.27
C GLY A 88 10.81 -3.38 2.20
N CYS A 89 11.91 -4.13 2.40
CA CYS A 89 11.95 -5.19 3.39
C CYS A 89 11.79 -4.62 4.80
N ARG A 90 12.48 -3.51 5.13
CA ARG A 90 12.42 -2.89 6.45
C ARG A 90 11.02 -2.44 6.85
N TRP A 91 10.27 -1.80 5.94
CA TRP A 91 8.89 -1.43 6.26
C TRP A 91 8.03 -2.67 6.56
N LEU A 92 8.14 -3.72 5.74
CA LEU A 92 7.43 -4.98 5.97
C LEU A 92 7.87 -5.67 7.28
N ASP A 93 9.15 -5.55 7.64
CA ASP A 93 9.73 -6.11 8.87
C ASP A 93 9.26 -5.36 10.13
N GLU A 94 9.04 -4.05 10.02
CA GLU A 94 8.52 -3.18 11.10
C GLU A 94 7.03 -3.42 11.40
N LEU A 95 6.29 -4.07 10.49
CA LEU A 95 4.89 -4.45 10.72
C LEU A 95 4.78 -5.58 11.74
N THR A 96 3.66 -5.63 12.46
CA THR A 96 3.36 -6.80 13.29
C THR A 96 2.97 -8.00 12.42
N THR A 97 3.08 -9.21 12.96
CA THR A 97 2.64 -10.44 12.27
C THR A 97 1.19 -10.35 11.77
N ALA A 98 0.27 -9.84 12.58
CA ALA A 98 -1.13 -9.68 12.18
C ALA A 98 -1.29 -8.67 11.02
N GLN A 99 -0.51 -7.59 11.01
CA GLN A 99 -0.53 -6.61 9.92
C GLN A 99 0.03 -7.22 8.64
N ARG A 100 1.16 -7.94 8.72
CA ARG A 100 1.74 -8.66 7.59
C ARG A 100 0.77 -9.67 6.98
N GLN A 101 0.09 -10.45 7.81
CA GLN A 101 -0.91 -11.43 7.37
C GLN A 101 -2.13 -10.79 6.72
N SER A 102 -2.45 -9.54 7.07
CA SER A 102 -3.56 -8.80 6.49
C SER A 102 -3.20 -8.16 5.13
N LEU A 103 -1.91 -8.00 4.82
CA LEU A 103 -1.48 -7.37 3.57
C LEU A 103 -1.81 -8.25 2.35
N LYS A 104 -2.46 -7.65 1.36
CA LYS A 104 -2.85 -8.34 0.11
C LYS A 104 -2.12 -7.85 -1.13
N ASP A 105 -1.86 -6.55 -1.23
CA ASP A 105 -1.29 -5.93 -2.44
C ASP A 105 -0.21 -4.89 -2.05
N VAL A 106 1.05 -5.24 -2.32
CA VAL A 106 2.20 -4.34 -2.13
C VAL A 106 2.99 -4.30 -3.42
N ARG A 107 3.36 -3.08 -3.81
CA ARG A 107 3.93 -2.79 -5.10
C ARG A 107 5.24 -2.05 -4.97
N PHE A 108 6.23 -2.44 -5.74
CA PHE A 108 7.59 -1.97 -5.66
C PHE A 108 7.97 -1.26 -6.95
N CYS A 109 8.32 0.03 -6.89
CA CYS A 109 8.70 0.82 -8.06
C CYS A 109 10.21 1.11 -8.03
N TYR A 110 10.98 0.72 -9.06
CA TYR A 110 12.45 0.88 -9.06
C TYR A 110 12.87 2.33 -9.24
N GLY A 111 13.52 2.90 -8.23
CA GLY A 111 13.97 4.29 -8.18
C GLY A 111 12.79 5.21 -8.45
N ASP A 112 12.84 5.86 -9.61
CA ASP A 112 11.79 6.74 -10.09
C ASP A 112 10.85 6.05 -11.11
N GLY A 113 11.02 4.78 -11.48
CA GLY A 113 10.26 4.21 -12.59
C GLY A 113 9.99 2.71 -12.54
N ALA A 114 10.02 2.13 -13.73
CA ALA A 114 9.76 0.72 -14.00
C ALA A 114 11.02 -0.01 -14.47
N PHE A 115 10.96 -1.33 -14.36
CA PHE A 115 11.96 -2.20 -15.00
C PHE A 115 11.79 -2.15 -16.51
N TRP A 116 12.91 -2.31 -17.21
CA TRP A 116 12.95 -2.20 -18.66
C TRP A 116 12.48 -3.49 -19.32
N THR A 117 12.64 -4.61 -18.62
CA THR A 117 12.19 -5.92 -19.08
C THR A 117 11.45 -6.66 -17.97
N VAL A 118 10.58 -7.58 -18.40
CA VAL A 118 9.92 -8.57 -17.50
C VAL A 118 10.96 -9.42 -16.77
N TYR A 119 12.10 -9.70 -17.42
CA TYR A 119 13.20 -10.45 -16.82
C TYR A 119 13.78 -9.70 -15.61
N ASP A 120 14.15 -8.42 -15.77
CA ASP A 120 14.72 -7.62 -14.69
C ASP A 120 13.73 -7.48 -13.51
N ALA A 121 12.45 -7.29 -13.83
CA ALA A 121 11.37 -7.30 -12.86
C ALA A 121 11.33 -8.61 -12.04
N LYS A 122 11.40 -9.77 -12.70
CA LYS A 122 11.41 -11.09 -12.03
C LYS A 122 12.67 -11.30 -11.18
N VAL A 123 13.83 -10.84 -11.64
CA VAL A 123 15.08 -10.88 -10.86
C VAL A 123 14.96 -10.03 -9.59
N ALA A 124 14.36 -8.83 -9.70
CA ALA A 124 14.13 -7.98 -8.54
C ALA A 124 13.12 -8.58 -7.55
N LEU A 125 12.02 -9.15 -8.04
CA LEU A 125 11.05 -9.87 -7.20
C LEU A 125 11.70 -11.04 -6.46
N SER A 126 12.52 -11.83 -7.15
CA SER A 126 13.27 -12.93 -6.54
C SER A 126 14.23 -12.44 -5.45
N SER A 127 14.91 -11.33 -5.70
CA SER A 127 15.80 -10.69 -4.73
C SER A 127 15.06 -10.18 -3.49
N LEU A 128 13.88 -9.57 -3.68
CA LEU A 128 13.01 -9.13 -2.58
C LEU A 128 12.54 -10.33 -1.75
N GLN A 129 12.11 -11.41 -2.41
CA GLN A 129 11.69 -12.63 -1.71
C GLN A 129 12.83 -13.25 -0.90
N ALA A 130 14.05 -13.25 -1.44
CA ALA A 130 15.23 -13.70 -0.69
C ALA A 130 15.48 -12.81 0.54
N GLY A 131 15.36 -11.49 0.41
CA GLY A 131 15.46 -10.54 1.52
C GLY A 131 14.41 -10.79 2.61
N LEU A 132 13.14 -10.97 2.22
CA LEU A 132 12.05 -11.27 3.14
C LEU A 132 12.22 -12.64 3.82
N LYS A 133 12.73 -13.65 3.11
CA LYS A 133 13.08 -14.94 3.72
C LYS A 133 14.17 -14.80 4.78
N LYS A 134 15.21 -14.00 4.49
CA LYS A 134 16.31 -13.73 5.43
C LYS A 134 15.84 -13.01 6.69
N SER A 135 14.87 -12.09 6.57
CA SER A 135 14.27 -11.38 7.71
C SER A 135 13.33 -12.22 8.58
N GLY A 136 12.86 -13.37 8.07
CA GLY A 136 11.80 -14.17 8.70
C GLY A 136 10.37 -13.73 8.35
N SER A 137 10.18 -12.53 7.81
CA SER A 137 8.86 -11.99 7.46
C SER A 137 8.14 -12.74 6.34
N ALA A 138 8.86 -13.50 5.50
CA ALA A 138 8.25 -14.22 4.37
C ALA A 138 7.15 -15.21 4.79
N ALA A 139 7.24 -15.81 5.98
CA ALA A 139 6.24 -16.76 6.46
C ALA A 139 4.88 -16.09 6.73
N ASP A 140 4.89 -14.81 7.12
CA ASP A 140 3.70 -14.02 7.43
C ASP A 140 3.04 -13.43 6.16
N LEU A 141 3.73 -13.45 5.02
CA LEU A 141 3.35 -12.77 3.78
C LEU A 141 2.84 -13.74 2.70
N GLN A 142 2.31 -14.91 3.07
CA GLN A 142 1.91 -15.94 2.10
C GLN A 142 0.79 -15.49 1.15
N GLN A 143 -0.11 -14.63 1.64
CA GLN A 143 -1.23 -14.10 0.86
C GLN A 143 -0.86 -12.83 0.09
N LEU A 144 0.33 -12.27 0.33
CA LEU A 144 0.76 -11.02 -0.26
C LEU A 144 1.14 -11.24 -1.73
N LYS A 145 0.51 -10.47 -2.62
CA LYS A 145 0.99 -10.32 -4.00
C LYS A 145 1.99 -9.17 -4.07
N LEU A 146 3.16 -9.49 -4.61
CA LEU A 146 4.24 -8.55 -4.87
C LEU A 146 4.23 -8.17 -6.34
N TRP A 147 4.18 -6.87 -6.61
CA TRP A 147 4.12 -6.34 -7.96
C TRP A 147 5.28 -5.39 -8.23
N VAL A 148 5.82 -5.44 -9.44
CA VAL A 148 6.80 -4.48 -9.95
C VAL A 148 6.36 -3.99 -11.34
N PRO A 149 6.50 -2.69 -11.64
CA PRO A 149 6.08 -2.20 -12.94
C PRO A 149 7.18 -2.43 -13.97
N VAL A 150 6.77 -2.73 -15.20
CA VAL A 150 7.60 -2.84 -16.40
C VAL A 150 7.05 -1.90 -17.45
N CYS A 151 7.91 -1.14 -18.12
CA CYS A 151 7.51 -0.38 -19.30
C CYS A 151 8.72 -0.12 -20.20
N GLU A 152 8.47 0.15 -21.48
CA GLU A 152 9.54 0.60 -22.37
C GLU A 152 10.00 2.00 -21.92
N TRP A 153 11.29 2.26 -21.79
CA TRP A 153 11.85 3.56 -21.37
C TRP A 153 11.70 3.92 -19.88
N SER A 154 12.62 4.78 -19.43
CA SER A 154 12.63 5.30 -18.06
C SER A 154 11.46 6.25 -17.83
N VAL A 155 10.79 6.07 -16.70
CA VAL A 155 9.75 6.96 -16.17
C VAL A 155 10.20 7.42 -14.80
N HIS A 156 9.68 8.58 -14.37
CA HIS A 156 10.17 9.24 -13.18
C HIS A 156 9.21 9.21 -11.99
N ASN A 157 7.97 8.73 -12.18
CA ASN A 157 7.09 8.37 -11.07
C ASN A 157 5.99 7.37 -11.44
N TRP A 158 5.39 6.80 -10.39
CA TRP A 158 4.18 5.98 -10.47
C TRP A 158 3.01 6.64 -11.23
N ARG A 159 2.80 7.96 -11.09
CA ARG A 159 1.70 8.69 -11.77
C ARG A 159 1.95 8.91 -13.26
N GLU A 160 3.19 8.81 -13.72
CA GLU A 160 3.53 8.80 -15.14
C GLU A 160 3.25 7.42 -15.72
N LEU A 161 3.59 6.37 -14.97
CA LEU A 161 3.27 5.00 -15.34
C LEU A 161 1.75 4.76 -15.49
N THR A 162 0.89 5.40 -14.67
CA THR A 162 -0.58 5.26 -14.84
C THR A 162 -1.09 5.76 -16.18
N LYS A 163 -0.34 6.67 -16.83
CA LYS A 163 -0.71 7.25 -18.13
C LYS A 163 -0.12 6.49 -19.31
N ARG A 164 0.72 5.48 -19.06
CA ARG A 164 1.45 4.73 -20.09
C ARG A 164 0.66 3.49 -20.48
N ALA A 165 0.30 3.38 -21.77
CA ALA A 165 -0.50 2.27 -22.28
C ALA A 165 0.25 0.93 -22.32
N ASP A 166 1.58 1.00 -22.41
CA ASP A 166 2.54 -0.10 -22.43
C ASP A 166 3.11 -0.43 -21.04
N ALA A 167 2.68 0.28 -19.99
CA ALA A 167 3.05 -0.09 -18.64
C ALA A 167 2.29 -1.36 -18.22
N LEU A 168 3.05 -2.30 -17.66
CA LEU A 168 2.55 -3.57 -17.16
C LEU A 168 2.95 -3.75 -15.70
N TRP A 169 2.06 -4.39 -14.96
CA TRP A 169 2.35 -4.97 -13.68
C TRP A 169 2.86 -6.39 -13.83
N VAL A 170 3.99 -6.69 -13.20
CA VAL A 170 4.60 -8.01 -13.19
C VAL A 170 4.67 -8.55 -11.77
N ASN A 171 4.18 -9.77 -11.60
CA ASN A 171 4.40 -10.64 -10.45
C ASN A 171 5.15 -11.90 -10.95
N ASN A 172 5.60 -12.77 -10.06
CA ASN A 172 6.19 -14.07 -10.37
C ASN A 172 5.32 -14.91 -11.31
N ASN A 173 3.99 -14.88 -11.12
CA ASN A 173 3.07 -15.80 -11.78
C ASN A 173 2.23 -15.15 -12.89
N GLU A 174 2.16 -13.82 -12.93
CA GLU A 174 1.22 -13.11 -13.80
C GLU A 174 1.75 -11.75 -14.24
N THR A 175 1.31 -11.31 -15.41
CA THR A 175 1.47 -9.95 -15.92
C THR A 175 0.11 -9.36 -16.25
N ARG A 176 -0.15 -8.11 -15.88
CA ARG A 176 -1.42 -7.44 -16.15
C ARG A 176 -1.23 -5.98 -16.58
N PRO A 177 -2.20 -5.37 -17.28
CA PRO A 177 -2.12 -3.95 -17.62
C PRO A 177 -2.07 -3.08 -16.36
N PHE A 178 -1.28 -2.01 -16.42
CA PHE A 178 -1.10 -1.09 -15.32
C PHE A 178 -2.35 -0.23 -15.04
N ALA A 179 -3.11 0.10 -16.09
CA ALA A 179 -4.30 0.95 -16.03
C ALA A 179 -5.48 0.35 -15.22
N CYS A 180 -5.45 -0.95 -14.88
CA CYS A 180 -6.56 -1.64 -14.21
C CYS A 180 -6.83 -1.20 -12.76
N ASP A 181 -5.96 -0.39 -12.14
CA ASP A 181 -6.07 -0.08 -10.72
C ASP A 181 -6.82 1.21 -10.39
N HIS A 182 -7.27 1.98 -11.39
CA HIS A 182 -8.15 3.14 -11.16
C HIS A 182 -9.60 2.75 -10.78
N ILE A 183 -9.92 1.45 -10.73
CA ILE A 183 -11.27 0.93 -10.50
C ILE A 183 -11.34 0.23 -9.13
N LYS A 184 -10.91 0.91 -8.07
CA LYS A 184 -11.34 0.58 -6.70
C LYS A 184 -11.95 1.84 -6.10
N GLY A 185 -13.19 2.17 -6.50
CA GLY A 185 -13.86 3.34 -5.95
C GLY A 185 -15.21 3.76 -6.54
N GLN A 186 -15.62 3.28 -7.72
CA GLN A 186 -16.95 3.60 -8.27
C GLN A 186 -18.05 2.59 -7.89
N GLY A 187 -17.90 1.90 -6.76
CA GLY A 187 -18.86 0.90 -6.29
C GLY A 187 -19.53 1.30 -4.97
N LEU A 188 -20.79 1.72 -5.07
CA LEU A 188 -21.83 1.67 -4.03
C LEU A 188 -21.62 2.50 -2.75
N TRP A 189 -21.99 3.79 -2.81
CA TRP A 189 -22.91 4.36 -1.82
C TRP A 189 -23.89 5.31 -2.53
N ARG A 190 -24.82 4.75 -3.32
CA ARG A 190 -26.11 5.44 -3.52
C ARG A 190 -26.82 5.36 -2.18
N ILE A 191 -26.79 6.45 -1.42
CA ILE A 191 -27.68 6.67 -0.28
C ILE A 191 -29.07 7.00 -0.86
N ASP A 192 -29.70 6.04 -1.53
CA ASP A 192 -31.07 6.13 -2.04
C ASP A 192 -31.97 5.19 -1.24
N SER A 193 -31.88 5.16 0.10
CA SER A 193 -32.90 4.52 0.95
C SER A 193 -32.89 5.01 2.40
N PHE A 194 -32.93 6.32 2.62
CA PHE A 194 -33.53 6.88 3.84
C PHE A 194 -34.58 7.90 3.40
N ARG A 195 -35.69 7.37 2.86
CA ARG A 195 -36.97 8.10 2.92
C ARG A 195 -37.61 7.74 4.26
N MET A 196 -37.72 8.76 5.12
CA MET A 196 -38.76 8.84 6.14
C MET A 196 -40.14 8.82 5.48
#